data_AF-A0AA44QCT6-F1
#
_entry.id   AF-A0AA44QCT6-F1
#
_cell.length_a   1.000
_cell.length_b   1.000
_cell.length_c   1.000
_cell.angle_alpha   90.00
_cell.angle_beta   90.00
_cell.angle_gamma   90.00
#
_symmetry.space_group_name_H-M   'P 1'
#
loop_
_entity.id
_entity.type
_entity.pdbx_description
1 polymer ?
#
loop_
_entity_poly.entity_id
_entity_poly.type
_entity_poly.pdbx_seq_one_letter_code
_entity_poly.pdbx_strand_id
1 'polypeptide(L)'
;MGIRFIQISSIYFIIGVCMGLFMSISSNFKLTAVHVHVLLLGWTSMMLAGILYYIFKEAGTSKLGKLHFWLLNIGLPIMMIALAFEIYGHHTAIPFVAGGSILVVLAIIIFAINIFTHMKDSQK
;
A
#
# COMPACT_ATOMS: atom_id res chain seq x y z
N MET A 1 -1.73 -14.86 -5.96
CA MET A 1 -1.53 -13.40 -5.97
C MET A 1 -0.37 -12.95 -5.08
N GLY A 2 0.01 -13.71 -4.04
CA GLY A 2 1.10 -13.33 -3.12
C GLY A 2 2.42 -12.94 -3.78
N ILE A 3 2.90 -13.70 -4.78
CA ILE A 3 4.15 -13.38 -5.49
C ILE A 3 4.10 -12.00 -6.17
N ARG A 4 2.95 -11.62 -6.76
CA ARG A 4 2.79 -10.30 -7.40
C ARG A 4 2.84 -9.16 -6.38
N PHE A 5 2.29 -9.36 -5.17
CA PHE A 5 2.43 -8.42 -4.07
C PHE A 5 3.90 -8.19 -3.70
N ILE A 6 4.68 -9.26 -3.59
CA ILE A 6 6.11 -9.21 -3.25
C ILE A 6 6.90 -8.45 -4.33
N GLN A 7 6.63 -8.74 -5.61
CA GLN A 7 7.26 -8.05 -6.73
C GLN A 7 6.96 -6.55 -6.73
N ILE A 8 5.69 -6.17 -6.58
CA ILE A 8 5.27 -4.76 -6.55
C ILE A 8 5.79 -4.04 -5.31
N SER A 9 5.76 -4.70 -4.15
CA SER A 9 6.31 -4.19 -2.89
C SER A 9 7.80 -3.86 -3.03
N SER A 10 8.56 -4.68 -3.76
CA SER A 10 9.98 -4.42 -4.02
C SER A 10 10.19 -3.16 -4.88
N ILE A 11 9.26 -2.87 -5.80
CA ILE A 11 9.30 -1.62 -6.59
C ILE A 11 9.02 -0.41 -5.68
N TYR A 12 7.99 -0.48 -4.83
CA TYR A 12 7.71 0.58 -3.85
C TYR A 12 8.86 0.79 -2.87
N PHE A 13 9.59 -0.27 -2.51
CA PHE A 13 10.78 -0.16 -1.67
C PHE A 13 11.87 0.68 -2.34
N ILE A 14 12.17 0.39 -3.61
CA ILE A 14 13.14 1.16 -4.39
C ILE A 14 12.71 2.63 -4.46
N ILE A 15 11.44 2.90 -4.80
CA ILE A 15 10.91 4.27 -4.86
C ILE A 15 11.05 4.96 -3.51
N GLY A 16 10.66 4.29 -2.41
CA GLY A 16 10.75 4.83 -1.06
C GLY A 16 12.17 5.19 -0.65
N VAL A 17 13.14 4.31 -0.88
CA VAL A 17 14.56 4.55 -0.57
C VAL A 17 15.11 5.69 -1.43
N CYS A 18 14.82 5.73 -2.73
CA CYS A 18 15.22 6.83 -3.61
C CYS A 18 14.66 8.18 -3.15
N MET A 19 13.38 8.23 -2.72
CA MET A 19 12.78 9.43 -2.14
C MET A 19 13.47 9.85 -0.83
N GLY A 20 13.79 8.89 0.05
CA GLY A 20 14.51 9.15 1.29
C GLY A 20 15.89 9.76 1.06
N LEU A 21 16.63 9.20 0.10
CA LEU A 21 17.93 9.73 -0.32
C LEU A 21 17.80 11.14 -0.89
N PHE A 22 16.82 11.37 -1.77
CA PHE A 22 16.57 12.70 -2.35
C PHE A 22 16.26 13.76 -1.29
N MET A 23 15.42 13.44 -0.31
CA MET A 23 15.12 14.34 0.81
C MET A 23 16.36 14.62 1.67
N SER A 24 17.19 13.62 1.91
CA SER A 24 18.43 13.77 2.68
C SER A 24 19.44 14.68 1.95
N ILE A 25 19.65 14.49 0.65
CA ILE A 25 20.57 15.32 -0.15
C ILE A 25 20.05 16.76 -0.28
N SER A 26 18.76 16.93 -0.53
CA SER A 26 18.15 18.27 -0.69
C SER A 26 17.90 19.00 0.63
N SER A 27 18.09 18.34 1.78
CA SER A 27 17.72 18.85 3.11
C SER A 27 16.28 19.36 3.20
N ASN A 28 15.38 18.86 2.33
CA ASN A 28 14.00 19.27 2.24
C ASN A 28 13.08 18.08 2.54
N PHE A 29 12.48 18.11 3.73
CA PHE A 29 11.66 17.04 4.27
C PHE A 29 10.16 17.22 4.05
N LYS A 30 9.75 18.09 3.11
CA LYS A 30 8.32 18.31 2.81
C LYS A 30 7.60 17.03 2.38
N LEU A 31 8.27 16.14 1.63
CA LEU A 31 7.70 14.88 1.15
C LEU A 31 7.80 13.72 2.16
N THR A 32 8.14 13.99 3.43
CA THR A 32 8.30 12.95 4.45
C THR A 32 7.03 12.12 4.61
N ALA A 33 5.87 12.75 4.59
CA ALA A 33 4.59 12.05 4.68
C ALA A 33 4.43 11.03 3.53
N VAL A 34 4.68 11.45 2.28
CA VAL A 34 4.61 10.56 1.10
C VAL A 34 5.62 9.42 1.23
N HIS A 35 6.86 9.72 1.60
CA HIS A 35 7.92 8.73 1.78
C HIS A 35 7.54 7.64 2.80
N VAL A 36 7.04 8.03 3.97
CA VAL A 36 6.64 7.09 5.02
C VAL A 36 5.47 6.22 4.57
N HIS A 37 4.47 6.78 3.89
CA HIS A 37 3.33 5.99 3.39
C HIS A 37 3.76 5.01 2.29
N VAL A 38 4.67 5.40 1.39
CA VAL A 38 5.22 4.50 0.37
C VAL A 38 5.96 3.31 1.01
N LEU A 39 6.81 3.56 2.01
CA LEU A 39 7.53 2.47 2.68
C LEU A 39 6.62 1.61 3.56
N LEU A 40 5.71 2.21 4.32
CA LEU A 40 4.87 1.46 5.25
C LEU A 40 3.76 0.71 4.51
N LEU A 41 2.94 1.40 3.72
CA LEU A 41 1.79 0.81 3.03
C LEU A 41 2.19 0.13 1.72
N GLY A 42 3.08 0.74 0.94
CA GLY A 42 3.50 0.24 -0.37
C GLY A 42 4.52 -0.89 -0.29
N TRP A 43 5.49 -0.79 0.63
CA TRP A 43 6.48 -1.85 0.83
C TRP A 43 6.07 -2.81 1.95
N THR A 44 6.12 -2.41 3.22
CA THR A 44 5.98 -3.31 4.38
C THR A 44 4.64 -4.06 4.39
N SER A 45 3.52 -3.34 4.32
CA SER A 45 2.19 -3.97 4.35
C SER A 45 1.95 -4.89 3.15
N MET A 46 2.35 -4.47 1.93
CA MET A 46 2.23 -5.31 0.73
C MET A 46 3.15 -6.54 0.78
N MET A 47 4.37 -6.41 1.32
CA MET A 47 5.29 -7.53 1.50
C MET A 47 4.67 -8.57 2.43
N LEU A 48 4.20 -8.12 3.61
CA LEU A 48 3.55 -8.98 4.59
C LEU A 48 2.30 -9.65 4.03
N ALA A 49 1.41 -8.89 3.37
CA ALA A 49 0.24 -9.46 2.71
C ALA A 49 0.62 -10.46 1.62
N GLY A 50 1.68 -10.19 0.85
CA GLY A 50 2.21 -11.09 -0.17
C GLY A 50 2.71 -12.41 0.40
N ILE A 51 3.46 -12.37 1.50
CA ILE A 51 3.93 -13.55 2.24
C ILE A 51 2.75 -14.34 2.81
N LEU A 52 1.80 -13.67 3.46
CA LEU A 52 0.60 -14.31 4.03
C LEU A 52 -0.24 -14.99 2.95
N TYR A 53 -0.41 -14.37 1.78
CA TYR A 53 -1.13 -14.97 0.65
C TYR A 53 -0.34 -16.08 -0.07
N TYR A 54 0.97 -16.17 0.17
CA TYR A 54 1.78 -17.27 -0.30
C TYR A 54 1.68 -18.49 0.64
N ILE A 55 1.70 -18.25 1.96
CA ILE A 55 1.56 -19.29 2.99
C ILE A 55 0.12 -19.81 3.02
N PHE A 56 -0.86 -18.92 3.16
CA PHE A 56 -2.28 -19.23 3.21
C PHE A 56 -2.90 -19.06 1.81
N LYS A 57 -2.75 -20.09 0.97
CA LYS A 57 -3.23 -20.06 -0.42
C LYS A 57 -4.72 -19.72 -0.52
N GLU A 58 -5.56 -20.19 0.41
CA GLU A 58 -7.00 -19.90 0.45
C GLU A 58 -7.28 -18.40 0.64
N ALA A 59 -6.56 -17.73 1.54
CA ALA A 59 -6.66 -16.29 1.73
C ALA A 59 -6.19 -15.51 0.49
N GLY A 60 -5.22 -16.05 -0.25
CA GLY A 60 -4.67 -15.44 -1.47
C GLY A 60 -5.51 -15.66 -2.74
N THR A 61 -6.38 -16.67 -2.79
CA THR A 61 -7.28 -16.95 -3.93
C THR A 61 -8.70 -16.43 -3.71
N SER A 62 -9.08 -16.10 -2.47
CA SER A 62 -10.38 -15.55 -2.12
C SER A 62 -10.71 -14.26 -2.89
N LYS A 63 -12.00 -14.00 -3.09
CA LYS A 63 -12.48 -12.75 -3.73
C LYS A 63 -12.01 -11.51 -2.95
N LEU A 64 -11.94 -11.60 -1.63
CA LEU A 64 -11.46 -10.53 -0.75
C LEU A 64 -9.97 -10.25 -0.95
N GLY A 65 -9.14 -11.28 -1.11
CA GLY A 65 -7.71 -11.11 -1.41
C GLY A 65 -7.47 -10.40 -2.75
N LYS A 66 -8.30 -10.70 -3.78
CA LYS A 66 -8.24 -9.99 -5.07
C LYS A 66 -8.66 -8.52 -4.94
N LEU A 67 -9.72 -8.26 -4.17
CA LEU A 67 -10.24 -6.92 -3.96
C LEU A 67 -9.24 -6.05 -3.17
N HIS A 68 -8.63 -6.60 -2.12
CA HIS A 68 -7.54 -5.98 -1.39
C HIS A 68 -6.38 -5.59 -2.32
N PHE A 69 -5.96 -6.51 -3.19
CA PHE A 69 -4.88 -6.25 -4.17
C PHE A 69 -5.19 -5.05 -5.07
N TRP A 70 -6.39 -5.00 -5.65
CA TRP A 70 -6.78 -3.92 -6.56
C TRP A 70 -6.98 -2.59 -5.84
N LEU A 71 -7.67 -2.59 -4.70
CA LEU A 71 -7.91 -1.36 -3.95
C LEU A 71 -6.62 -0.72 -3.46
N LEU A 72 -5.69 -1.53 -2.93
CA LEU A 72 -4.42 -1.00 -2.44
C LEU A 72 -3.53 -0.50 -3.58
N ASN A 73 -3.44 -1.24 -4.68
CA ASN A 73 -2.62 -0.83 -5.84
C ASN A 73 -3.16 0.37 -6.61
N ILE A 74 -4.47 0.64 -6.55
CA ILE A 74 -5.05 1.85 -7.14
C ILE A 74 -5.02 3.00 -6.13
N GLY A 75 -5.50 2.76 -4.92
CA GLY A 75 -5.67 3.79 -3.89
C GLY A 75 -4.35 4.40 -3.47
N LEU A 76 -3.30 3.59 -3.32
CA LEU A 76 -2.00 4.07 -2.86
C LEU A 76 -1.35 5.04 -3.87
N PRO A 77 -1.17 4.72 -5.17
CA PRO A 77 -0.65 5.69 -6.14
C PRO A 77 -1.46 6.97 -6.23
N ILE A 78 -2.80 6.87 -6.25
CA ILE A 78 -3.68 8.05 -6.31
C ILE A 78 -3.42 8.94 -5.09
N MET A 79 -3.41 8.36 -3.89
CA MET A 79 -3.15 9.09 -2.65
C MET A 79 -1.76 9.72 -2.64
N MET A 80 -0.71 8.99 -3.06
CA MET A 80 0.68 9.47 -3.04
C MET A 80 0.92 10.59 -4.05
N ILE A 81 0.42 10.44 -5.28
CA ILE A 81 0.55 11.46 -6.32
C ILE A 81 -0.22 12.72 -5.91
N ALA A 82 -1.48 12.58 -5.48
CA ALA A 82 -2.29 13.72 -5.07
C ALA A 82 -1.68 14.46 -3.87
N LEU A 83 -1.14 13.72 -2.89
CA LEU A 83 -0.48 14.32 -1.72
C LEU A 83 0.80 15.07 -2.11
N ALA A 84 1.59 14.52 -3.03
CA ALA A 84 2.75 15.23 -3.56
C ALA A 84 2.34 16.56 -4.23
N PHE A 85 1.31 16.55 -5.08
CA PHE A 85 0.79 17.77 -5.73
C PHE A 85 0.28 18.81 -4.73
N GLU A 86 -0.41 18.36 -3.68
CA GLU A 86 -0.91 19.24 -2.61
C GLU A 86 0.25 19.91 -1.84
N ILE A 87 1.31 19.16 -1.52
CA ILE A 87 2.54 19.68 -0.89
C ILE A 87 3.25 20.71 -1.78
N TYR A 88 3.18 20.58 -3.10
CA TYR A 88 3.72 21.56 -4.07
C TYR A 88 2.80 22.77 -4.31
N GLY A 89 1.65 22.86 -3.65
CA GLY A 89 0.74 24.02 -3.68
C GLY A 89 -0.48 23.87 -4.59
N HIS A 90 -0.72 22.68 -5.17
CA HIS A 90 -1.90 22.43 -6.00
C HIS A 90 -3.07 21.93 -5.15
N HIS A 91 -3.79 22.85 -4.50
CA HIS A 91 -4.93 22.52 -3.63
C HIS A 91 -6.11 21.81 -4.32
N THR A 92 -6.16 21.81 -5.65
CA THR A 92 -7.12 21.01 -6.44
C THR A 92 -6.93 19.50 -6.25
N ALA A 93 -5.81 19.05 -5.68
CA ALA A 93 -5.51 17.65 -5.42
C ALA A 93 -6.19 17.09 -4.14
N ILE A 94 -6.72 17.94 -3.25
CA ILE A 94 -7.30 17.52 -1.96
C ILE A 94 -8.41 16.46 -2.11
N PRO A 95 -9.38 16.57 -3.04
CA PRO A 95 -10.40 15.54 -3.23
C PRO A 95 -9.82 14.19 -3.63
N PHE A 96 -8.71 14.18 -4.38
CA PHE A 96 -8.03 12.96 -4.80
C PHE A 96 -7.23 12.32 -3.66
N VAL A 97 -6.65 13.13 -2.77
CA VAL A 97 -6.06 12.63 -1.52
C VAL A 97 -7.11 11.92 -0.68
N ALA A 98 -8.28 12.54 -0.51
CA ALA A 98 -9.40 11.95 0.24
C ALA A 98 -9.93 10.67 -0.44
N GLY A 99 -10.14 10.69 -1.76
CA GLY A 99 -10.59 9.50 -2.50
C GLY A 99 -9.60 8.34 -2.42
N GLY A 100 -8.30 8.63 -2.60
CA GLY A 100 -7.24 7.63 -2.50
C GLY A 100 -7.11 7.05 -1.10
N SER A 101 -7.19 7.89 -0.05
CA SER A 101 -7.10 7.43 1.34
C SER A 101 -8.28 6.55 1.75
N ILE A 102 -9.50 6.88 1.30
CA ILE A 102 -10.68 6.03 1.52
C ILE A 102 -10.49 4.64 0.87
N LEU A 103 -9.99 4.59 -0.37
CA LEU A 103 -9.70 3.31 -1.04
C LEU A 103 -8.66 2.47 -0.28
N VAL A 104 -7.60 3.10 0.21
CA VAL A 104 -6.57 2.44 1.03
C VAL A 104 -7.18 1.90 2.32
N VAL A 105 -7.97 2.70 3.05
CA VAL A 105 -8.61 2.27 4.30
C VAL A 105 -9.54 1.07 4.05
N LEU A 106 -10.34 1.11 2.99
CA LEU A 106 -11.18 0.00 2.59
C LEU A 106 -10.34 -1.25 2.26
N ALA A 107 -9.21 -1.08 1.58
CA ALA A 107 -8.29 -2.18 1.29
C ALA A 107 -7.78 -2.85 2.57
N ILE A 108 -7.37 -2.07 3.57
CA ILE A 108 -6.89 -2.59 4.86
C ILE A 108 -7.99 -3.29 5.65
N ILE A 109 -9.22 -2.75 5.66
CA ILE A 109 -10.36 -3.42 6.29
C ILE A 109 -10.63 -4.77 5.62
N ILE A 110 -10.65 -4.81 4.29
CA ILE A 110 -10.85 -6.06 3.54
C ILE A 110 -9.71 -7.05 3.80
N PHE A 111 -8.48 -6.58 3.89
CA PHE A 111 -7.35 -7.41 4.28
C PHE A 111 -7.56 -8.03 5.67
N ALA A 112 -7.90 -7.22 6.68
CA ALA A 112 -8.15 -7.72 8.03
C ALA A 112 -9.28 -8.76 8.05
N ILE A 113 -10.42 -8.48 7.41
CA ILE A 113 -11.54 -9.42 7.30
C ILE A 113 -11.10 -10.72 6.61
N ASN A 114 -10.34 -10.61 5.52
CA ASN A 114 -9.85 -11.77 4.79
C ASN A 114 -8.97 -12.67 5.65
N ILE A 115 -8.10 -12.07 6.46
CA ILE A 115 -7.23 -12.78 7.40
C ILE A 115 -8.06 -13.52 8.45
N PHE A 116 -8.99 -12.85 9.15
CA PHE A 116 -9.84 -13.49 10.16
C PHE A 116 -10.77 -14.56 9.60
N THR A 117 -11.13 -14.48 8.32
CA THR A 117 -12.05 -15.43 7.69
C THR A 117 -11.33 -16.67 7.14
N HIS A 118 -10.16 -16.50 6.53
CA HIS A 118 -9.48 -17.54 5.74
C HIS A 118 -8.17 -18.04 6.36
N MET A 119 -7.60 -17.36 7.36
CA MET A 119 -6.52 -17.94 8.16
C MET A 119 -7.12 -18.67 9.36
N LYS A 120 -7.61 -19.88 9.12
CA LYS A 120 -8.01 -20.80 10.18
C LYS A 120 -6.91 -21.83 10.38
N ASP A 121 -6.63 -22.18 11.63
CA ASP A 121 -5.68 -23.24 11.93
C ASP A 121 -6.15 -24.55 11.29
N SER A 122 -5.26 -25.22 10.57
CA SER A 122 -5.51 -26.54 9.97
C SER A 122 -5.55 -27.67 11.02
N GLN A 123 -5.71 -27.33 12.29
CA GLN A 123 -5.73 -28.26 13.43
C GLN A 123 -7.12 -28.22 14.09
N LYS A 124 -8.15 -28.66 13.37
CA LYS A 124 -9.39 -29.18 13.93
C LYS A 124 -9.88 -30.35 13.10
#